data_AF-A0A7W0UFK0-F1
#
_entry.id   AF-A0A7W0UFK0-F1
#
_cell.length_a   1.000
_cell.length_b   1.000
_cell.length_c   1.000
_cell.angle_alpha   90.00
_cell.angle_beta   90.00
_cell.angle_gamma   90.00
#
_symmetry.space_group_name_H-M   'P 1'
#
loop_
_entity.id
_entity.type
_entity.pdbx_description
1 polymer ?
#
loop_
_entity_poly.entity_id
_entity_poly.type
_entity_poly.pdbx_seq_one_letter_code
_entity_poly.pdbx_strand_id
1 'polypeptide(L)'
;QFNPVDQADNLRRYGGYIPGIRPGPPTAQYLDRVLTRLTLPGAVYLALVATLPTLFIRYGGFSQATAGALGGTSVLIAVGVALDTMRQMESQMMMRSYEGFLK
;
A
#
# COMPACT_ATOMS: atom_id res chain seq x y z
N GLN A 1 5.64 9.47 0.27
CA GLN A 1 6.70 9.14 -0.71
C GLN A 1 7.86 8.55 0.06
N PHE A 2 8.47 7.49 -0.44
CA PHE A 2 9.60 6.83 0.20
C PHE A 2 10.88 7.33 -0.46
N ASN A 3 11.67 8.17 0.22
CA ASN A 3 12.93 8.66 -0.32
C ASN A 3 14.08 7.70 0.06
N PRO A 4 14.72 7.03 -0.91
CA PRO A 4 15.79 6.06 -0.64
C PRO A 4 17.04 6.71 -0.01
N VAL A 5 17.27 8.02 -0.24
CA VAL A 5 18.40 8.76 0.34
C VAL A 5 18.17 8.97 1.83
N ASP A 6 17.01 9.49 2.23
CA ASP A 6 16.67 9.74 3.62
C ASP A 6 16.61 8.43 4.42
N GLN A 7 16.15 7.35 3.79
CA GLN A 7 16.09 6.04 4.44
C GLN A 7 17.46 5.40 4.61
N ALA A 8 18.37 5.56 3.65
CA ALA A 8 19.77 5.13 3.81
C ALA A 8 20.47 5.91 4.94
N ASP A 9 20.20 7.21 5.04
CA ASP A 9 20.74 8.05 6.12
C ASP A 9 20.12 7.72 7.47
N ASN A 10 18.82 7.46 7.54
CA ASN A 10 18.17 6.97 8.75
C ASN A 10 18.77 5.63 9.17
N LEU A 11 18.95 4.68 8.25
CA LEU A 11 19.56 3.37 8.55
C LEU A 11 20.94 3.55 9.17
N ARG A 12 21.76 4.45 8.60
CA ARG A 12 23.07 4.82 9.14
C ARG A 12 22.97 5.47 10.53
N ARG A 13 22.02 6.38 10.76
CA ARG A 13 21.82 7.07 12.06
C ARG A 13 21.36 6.11 13.17
N TYR A 14 20.54 5.12 12.83
CA TYR A 14 20.08 4.09 13.77
C TYR A 14 21.05 2.89 13.90
N GLY A 15 22.24 2.97 13.30
CA GLY A 15 23.25 1.90 13.37
C GLY A 15 22.94 0.64 12.55
N GLY A 16 21.92 0.68 11.70
CA GLY A 16 21.55 -0.41 10.80
C GLY A 16 22.33 -0.38 9.49
N TYR A 17 22.54 -1.55 8.89
CA TYR A 17 23.14 -1.66 7.56
C TYR A 17 22.56 -2.85 6.79
N ILE A 18 22.58 -2.77 5.47
CA ILE A 18 22.19 -3.89 4.60
C ILE A 18 23.43 -4.79 4.44
N PRO A 19 23.36 -6.09 4.79
CA PRO A 19 24.48 -7.01 4.66
C PRO A 19 25.03 -7.00 3.23
N GLY A 20 26.34 -6.81 3.09
CA GLY A 20 27.02 -6.79 1.79
C GLY A 20 27.09 -5.43 1.08
N ILE A 21 26.49 -4.36 1.62
CA ILE A 21 26.50 -3.02 1.02
C ILE A 21 27.02 -1.99 2.03
N ARG A 22 27.97 -1.15 1.61
CA ARG A 22 28.53 -0.10 2.49
C ARG A 22 27.44 0.93 2.83
N PRO A 23 27.29 1.35 4.10
CA PRO A 23 26.32 2.36 4.50
C PRO A 23 26.52 3.70 3.77
N GLY A 24 25.43 4.34 3.33
CA GLY A 24 25.43 5.67 2.71
C GLY A 24 24.98 5.67 1.24
N PRO A 25 25.68 6.36 0.32
CA PRO A 25 25.29 6.44 -1.10
C PRO A 25 25.04 5.10 -1.80
N PRO A 26 25.84 4.02 -1.57
CA PRO A 26 25.58 2.74 -2.20
C PRO A 26 24.32 2.04 -1.65
N THR A 27 23.95 2.28 -0.39
CA THR A 27 22.70 1.79 0.19
C THR A 27 21.49 2.49 -0.47
N ALA A 28 21.57 3.81 -0.68
CA ALA A 28 20.50 4.56 -1.35
C ALA A 28 20.29 4.08 -2.80
N GLN A 29 21.36 3.87 -3.56
CA GLN A 29 21.27 3.33 -4.93
C GLN A 29 20.68 1.91 -4.98
N TYR A 30 21.01 1.08 -3.99
CA TYR A 30 20.42 -0.25 -3.89
C TYR A 30 18.92 -0.19 -3.60
N LEU A 31 18.52 0.62 -2.61
CA LEU A 31 17.11 0.84 -2.28
C LEU A 31 16.33 1.37 -3.47
N ASP A 32 16.87 2.36 -4.19
CA ASP A 32 16.24 2.93 -5.38
C ASP A 32 16.01 1.89 -6.49
N ARG A 33 17.00 1.03 -6.74
CA ARG A 33 16.89 -0.05 -7.74
C ARG A 33 15.83 -1.09 -7.38
N VAL A 34 15.73 -1.43 -6.09
CA VAL A 34 14.72 -2.36 -5.57
C VAL A 34 13.33 -1.72 -5.64
N LEU A 35 13.20 -0.48 -5.16
CA LEU A 35 11.95 0.28 -5.19
C LEU A 35 11.42 0.40 -6.61
N THR A 36 12.26 0.77 -7.58
CA THR A 36 11.85 0.91 -8.99
C THR A 36 11.30 -0.39 -9.58
N ARG A 37 11.91 -1.55 -9.25
CA ARG A 37 11.43 -2.85 -9.72
C ARG A 37 10.14 -3.29 -9.02
N LEU A 38 9.93 -2.87 -7.78
CA LEU A 38 8.73 -3.19 -7.02
C LEU A 38 7.55 -2.29 -7.40
N THR A 39 7.81 -1.01 -7.67
CA THR A 39 6.77 -0.03 -8.02
C THR A 39 6.26 -0.21 -9.45
N LEU A 40 7.09 -0.68 -10.40
CA LEU A 40 6.66 -0.96 -11.78
C LEU A 40 5.42 -1.87 -11.88
N PRO A 41 5.43 -3.11 -11.35
CA PRO A 41 4.24 -3.97 -11.37
C PRO A 41 3.11 -3.42 -10.49
N GLY A 42 3.42 -2.76 -9.38
CA GLY A 42 2.42 -2.12 -8.52
C GLY A 42 1.64 -1.00 -9.23
N ALA A 43 2.33 -0.18 -10.02
CA ALA A 43 1.71 0.88 -10.82
C ALA A 43 0.80 0.32 -11.92
N VAL A 44 1.22 -0.76 -12.59
CA VAL A 44 0.39 -1.47 -13.59
C VAL A 44 -0.87 -2.05 -12.93
N TYR A 45 -0.73 -2.68 -11.77
CA TYR A 45 -1.87 -3.20 -11.01
C TYR A 45 -2.87 -2.09 -10.63
N LEU A 46 -2.39 -0.98 -10.08
CA LEU A 46 -3.24 0.15 -9.72
C LEU A 46 -3.92 0.77 -10.95
N ALA A 47 -3.22 0.88 -12.08
CA ALA A 47 -3.79 1.37 -13.33
C ALA A 47 -4.92 0.47 -13.85
N LEU A 48 -4.76 -0.86 -13.76
CA LEU A 48 -5.81 -1.81 -14.12
C LEU A 48 -7.02 -1.70 -13.19
N VAL A 49 -6.81 -1.70 -11.88
CA VAL A 49 -7.90 -1.57 -10.90
C VAL A 49 -8.66 -0.25 -11.06
N ALA A 50 -7.97 0.85 -11.37
CA ALA A 50 -8.60 2.15 -11.59
C ALA A 50 -9.39 2.23 -12.92
N THR A 51 -8.98 1.49 -13.95
CA THR A 51 -9.62 1.51 -15.28
C THR A 51 -10.73 0.47 -15.45
N LEU A 52 -10.76 -0.57 -14.61
CA LEU A 52 -11.81 -1.60 -14.64
C LEU A 52 -13.23 -1.03 -14.48
N PRO A 53 -13.55 -0.18 -13.48
CA PRO A 53 -14.91 0.33 -13.28
C PRO A 53 -15.43 1.12 -14.47
N THR A 54 -14.57 1.97 -15.07
CA THR A 54 -14.94 2.80 -16.22
C THR A 54 -15.16 1.97 -17.48
N LEU A 55 -14.41 0.88 -17.67
CA LEU A 55 -14.62 -0.08 -18.76
C LEU A 55 -15.90 -0.90 -18.57
N PHE A 56 -16.17 -1.39 -17.35
CA PHE A 56 -17.37 -2.16 -17.03
C PHE A 56 -18.66 -1.34 -17.23
N ILE A 57 -18.66 -0.06 -16.83
CA ILE A 57 -19.80 0.84 -17.03
C ILE A 57 -20.04 1.10 -18.53
N ARG A 58 -18.97 1.23 -19.32
CA ARG A 58 -19.06 1.56 -20.75
C ARG A 58 -19.50 0.37 -21.64
N TYR A 59 -19.11 -0.86 -21.30
CA TYR A 59 -19.45 -2.06 -22.08
C TYR A 59 -20.66 -2.84 -21.53
N GLY A 60 -21.01 -2.68 -20.25
CA GLY A 60 -22.04 -3.49 -19.57
C GLY A 60 -23.49 -3.06 -19.75
N GLY A 61 -23.79 -1.91 -20.39
CA GLY A 61 -25.16 -1.50 -20.72
C GLY A 61 -26.10 -1.25 -19.51
N PHE A 62 -25.57 -0.99 -18.31
CA PHE A 62 -26.37 -0.77 -17.11
C PHE A 62 -26.94 0.66 -17.04
N SER A 63 -28.21 0.77 -16.63
CA SER A 63 -28.96 2.02 -16.52
C SER A 63 -28.30 3.03 -15.55
N GLN A 64 -28.50 4.34 -15.79
CA GLN A 64 -27.96 5.43 -14.96
C GLN A 64 -28.31 5.29 -13.45
N ALA A 65 -29.42 4.64 -13.10
CA ALA A 65 -29.81 4.42 -11.72
C ALA A 65 -28.94 3.36 -11.00
N THR A 66 -28.52 2.30 -11.70
CA THR A 66 -27.62 1.28 -11.18
C THR A 66 -26.17 1.78 -11.16
N ALA A 67 -25.79 2.63 -12.11
CA ALA A 67 -24.49 3.30 -12.16
C ALA A 67 -24.26 4.32 -11.02
N GLY A 68 -25.33 4.86 -10.42
CA GLY A 68 -25.24 5.73 -9.23
C GLY A 68 -25.03 4.98 -7.93
N ALA A 69 -25.71 3.83 -7.75
CA ALA A 69 -25.61 3.01 -6.54
C ALA A 69 -24.38 2.07 -6.53
N LEU A 70 -24.07 1.46 -7.68
CA LEU A 70 -22.85 0.68 -7.96
C LEU A 70 -21.82 1.51 -8.74
N GLY A 71 -21.77 2.82 -8.46
CA GLY A 71 -20.74 3.67 -9.04
C GLY A 71 -19.36 3.25 -8.57
N GLY A 72 -18.34 3.33 -9.44
CA GLY A 72 -16.97 2.96 -9.09
C GLY A 72 -16.46 3.64 -7.80
N THR A 73 -16.99 4.82 -7.46
CA THR A 73 -16.74 5.52 -6.20
C THR A 73 -17.33 4.82 -4.97
N SER A 74 -18.58 4.33 -5.02
CA SER A 74 -19.21 3.63 -3.88
C SER A 74 -18.49 2.31 -3.58
N VAL A 75 -18.07 1.58 -4.61
CA VAL A 75 -17.28 0.33 -4.46
C VAL A 75 -15.89 0.61 -3.89
N LEU A 76 -15.18 1.62 -4.41
CA LEU A 76 -13.85 1.99 -3.89
C LEU A 76 -13.92 2.45 -2.43
N ILE A 77 -14.93 3.25 -2.06
CA ILE A 77 -15.14 3.68 -0.68
C ILE A 77 -15.50 2.50 0.21
N ALA A 78 -16.40 1.61 -0.21
CA ALA A 78 -16.80 0.45 0.59
C ALA A 78 -15.63 -0.49 0.90
N VAL A 79 -14.80 -0.81 -0.10
CA VAL A 79 -13.61 -1.64 0.10
C VAL A 79 -12.57 -0.91 0.96
N GLY A 80 -12.35 0.38 0.73
CA GLY A 80 -11.43 1.19 1.53
C GLY A 80 -11.80 1.24 3.01
N VAL A 81 -13.08 1.52 3.32
CA VAL A 81 -13.60 1.57 4.69
C VAL A 81 -13.59 0.18 5.33
N ALA A 82 -13.94 -0.88 4.60
CA ALA A 82 -13.89 -2.25 5.12
C ALA A 82 -12.47 -2.66 5.53
N LEU A 83 -11.47 -2.39 4.66
CA LEU A 83 -10.06 -2.66 4.96
C LEU A 83 -9.55 -1.83 6.14
N ASP A 84 -9.93 -0.56 6.23
CA ASP A 84 -9.52 0.32 7.33
C ASP A 84 -10.13 -0.13 8.66
N THR A 85 -11.41 -0.51 8.64
CA THR A 85 -12.11 -1.06 9.81
C THR A 85 -11.44 -2.35 10.30
N MET A 86 -11.09 -3.26 9.38
CA MET A 86 -10.38 -4.49 9.76
C MET A 86 -9.02 -4.20 10.41
N ARG A 87 -8.22 -3.29 9.83
CA ARG A 87 -6.91 -2.90 10.41
C ARG A 87 -7.05 -2.25 11.78
N GLN A 88 -8.06 -1.40 11.97
CA GLN A 88 -8.35 -0.79 13.26
C GLN A 88 -8.71 -1.86 14.31
N MET A 89 -9.56 -2.83 13.95
CA MET A 89 -9.89 -3.96 14.83
C MET A 89 -8.66 -4.81 15.18
N GLU A 90 -7.83 -5.15 14.20
CA GLU A 90 -6.57 -5.89 14.42
C GLU A 90 -5.63 -5.16 15.38
N SER A 91 -5.46 -3.84 15.22
CA SER A 91 -4.60 -3.04 16.12
C SER A 91 -5.07 -3.07 17.57
N GLN A 92 -6.38 -3.05 17.82
CA GLN A 92 -6.95 -3.15 19.15
C GLN A 92 -6.78 -4.56 19.74
N MET A 93 -6.94 -5.61 18.92
CA MET A 93 -6.68 -6.99 19.34
C MET A 93 -5.21 -7.23 19.66
N MET A 94 -4.28 -6.66 18.90
CA MET A 94 -2.84 -6.74 19.17
C MET A 94 -2.47 -6.13 20.53
N MET A 95 -3.07 -4.99 20.91
CA MET A 95 -2.86 -4.41 22.24
C MET A 95 -3.46 -5.30 23.34
N ARG A 96 -4.61 -5.92 23.10
CA ARG A 96 -5.26 -6.82 24.08
C ARG A 96 -4.54 -8.16 24.25
N SER A 97 -3.93 -8.66 23.17
CA SER A 97 -3.08 -9.86 23.18
C SER A 97 -1.79 -9.69 23.98
N TYR A 98 -1.36 -8.46 24.25
CA TYR A 98 -0.18 -8.18 25.09
C TYR A 98 -0.47 -8.32 26.59
N GLU A 99 -1.72 -8.19 27.04
CA GLU A 99 -2.08 -8.28 28.47
C GLU A 99 -2.11 -9.74 29.00
N GLY A 100 -2.22 -10.74 28.13
CA GLY A 100 -2.41 -12.15 28.52
C GLY A 100 -1.15 -12.94 28.83
N PHE A 101 0.05 -12.43 28.50
CA PHE A 101 1.31 -13.19 28.60
C PHE A 101 2.17 -12.84 29.83
N LEU A 102 1.79 -11.84 30.63
CA LEU A 102 2.50 -11.45 31.86
C LEU A 102 1.58 -11.52 33.09
N LYS A 103 1.00 -12.69 33.35
CA LYS A 103 0.43 -13.01 34.65
C LYS A 103 0.83 -14.41 35.10
#